data_AF-B5G839-F1
#
_entry.id   AF-B5G839-F1
#
_cell.length_a   1.000
_cell.length_b   1.000
_cell.length_c   1.000
_cell.angle_alpha   90.00
_cell.angle_beta   90.00
_cell.angle_gamma   90.00
#
_symmetry.space_group_name_H-M   'P 1'
#
loop_
_entity.id
_entity.type
_entity.pdbx_description
1 polymer ?
#
loop_
_entity_poly.entity_id
_entity_poly.type
_entity_poly.pdbx_seq_one_letter_code
_entity_poly.pdbx_strand_id
1 'polypeptide(L)'
;MPEHKMIVMGGIRVRAEDADRYRARPLGRSGPLTVAQANPVPLAPDAAFDPGAHDVHGVLAHLADADPAETARVLDAEANGKGRKTLTDRRDELLAAAQERADGAGA
;
A
#
# COMPACT_ATOMS: atom_id res chain seq x y z
N MET A 1 -3.27 5.66 40.24
CA MET A 1 -3.83 5.38 38.90
C MET A 1 -4.83 6.48 38.61
N PRO A 2 -4.54 7.49 37.78
CA PRO A 2 -5.53 8.52 37.46
C PRO A 2 -6.73 7.88 36.76
N GLU A 3 -7.93 8.08 37.32
CA GLU A 3 -9.18 7.62 36.72
C GLU A 3 -9.47 8.45 35.47
N HIS A 4 -9.19 7.87 34.31
CA HIS A 4 -9.45 8.51 33.02
C HIS A 4 -10.95 8.44 32.71
N LYS A 5 -11.71 9.39 33.27
CA LYS A 5 -13.15 9.52 33.01
C LYS A 5 -13.36 9.91 31.54
N MET A 6 -13.95 9.02 30.75
CA MET A 6 -14.33 9.30 29.37
C MET A 6 -15.75 9.86 29.29
N ILE A 7 -15.94 10.87 28.46
CA ILE A 7 -17.23 11.52 28.17
C ILE A 7 -17.50 11.43 26.66
N VAL A 8 -18.77 11.42 26.26
CA VAL A 8 -19.15 11.41 24.85
C VAL A 8 -19.60 12.80 24.44
N MET A 9 -18.89 13.42 23.50
CA MET A 9 -19.24 14.71 22.90
C MET A 9 -19.34 14.56 21.38
N GLY A 10 -20.50 14.86 20.79
CA GLY A 10 -20.70 14.79 19.33
C GLY A 10 -20.53 13.40 18.71
N GLY A 11 -20.74 12.32 19.48
CA GLY A 11 -20.53 10.93 19.03
C GLY A 11 -19.11 10.39 19.22
N ILE A 12 -18.17 11.21 19.69
CA ILE A 12 -16.77 10.83 19.93
C ILE A 12 -16.55 10.66 21.44
N ARG A 13 -15.87 9.56 21.84
CA ARG A 13 -15.43 9.33 23.23
C ARG A 13 -14.15 10.13 23.47
N VAL A 14 -14.22 11.14 24.33
CA VAL A 14 -13.12 12.04 24.68
C VAL A 14 -12.83 11.91 26.18
N ARG A 15 -11.57 12.05 26.60
CA ARG A 15 -11.25 12.14 28.04
C ARG A 15 -11.76 13.46 28.62
N ALA A 16 -12.23 13.46 29.86
CA ALA A 16 -12.78 14.65 30.50
C ALA A 16 -11.79 15.83 30.54
N GLU A 17 -10.49 15.55 30.65
CA GLU A 17 -9.41 16.55 30.60
C GLU A 17 -9.25 17.23 29.23
N ASP A 18 -9.63 16.55 28.14
CA ASP A 18 -9.50 17.04 26.76
C ASP A 18 -10.81 17.65 26.23
N ALA A 19 -11.86 17.64 27.05
CA ALA A 19 -13.20 18.14 26.71
C ALA A 19 -13.21 19.63 26.36
N ASP A 20 -12.45 20.45 27.10
CA ASP A 20 -12.40 21.90 26.91
C ASP A 20 -11.70 22.27 25.59
N ARG A 21 -10.64 21.53 25.26
CA ARG A 21 -9.93 21.61 23.97
C ARG A 21 -10.85 21.23 22.80
N TYR A 22 -11.67 20.21 22.98
CA TYR A 22 -12.65 19.79 21.96
C TYR A 22 -13.79 20.78 21.79
N ARG A 23 -14.22 21.45 22.87
CA ARG A 23 -15.28 22.47 22.85
C ARG A 23 -14.82 23.78 22.20
N ALA A 24 -13.55 24.13 22.38
CA ALA A 24 -12.97 25.35 21.82
C ALA A 24 -12.61 25.25 20.33
N ARG A 25 -12.55 24.04 19.75
CA ARG A 25 -12.22 23.85 18.34
C ARG A 25 -13.49 24.00 17.49
N PRO A 26 -13.61 25.01 16.62
CA PRO A 26 -14.70 25.02 15.64
C PRO A 26 -14.53 23.78 14.76
N LEU A 27 -15.60 22.95 14.68
CA LEU A 27 -15.75 21.81 13.77
C LEU A 27 -15.82 22.28 12.31
N GLY A 28 -14.79 22.98 11.85
CA GLY A 28 -14.84 23.83 10.67
C GLY A 28 -13.52 23.88 9.91
N ARG A 29 -12.85 22.73 9.75
CA ARG A 29 -11.94 22.40 8.63
C ARG A 29 -11.33 21.02 8.84
N SER A 30 -12.16 19.98 8.84
CA SER A 30 -11.67 18.76 8.18
C SER A 30 -11.74 19.09 6.70
N GLY A 31 -10.58 19.43 6.11
CA GLY A 31 -10.45 19.34 4.65
C GLY A 31 -10.89 17.94 4.22
N PRO A 32 -11.37 17.77 2.97
CA PRO A 32 -11.69 16.44 2.49
C PRO A 32 -10.47 15.56 2.74
N LEU A 33 -10.68 14.38 3.35
CA LEU A 33 -9.70 13.31 3.34
C LEU A 33 -9.46 13.04 1.86
N THR A 34 -8.41 13.65 1.30
CA THR A 34 -8.07 13.47 -0.10
C THR A 34 -7.85 11.98 -0.28
N VAL A 35 -8.83 11.30 -0.89
CA VAL A 35 -8.62 9.99 -1.49
C VAL A 35 -7.39 10.18 -2.35
N ALA A 36 -6.30 9.49 -2.03
CA ALA A 36 -5.14 9.44 -2.90
C ALA A 36 -5.68 9.07 -4.29
N GLN A 37 -5.70 10.03 -5.21
CA GLN A 37 -6.05 9.76 -6.60
C GLN A 37 -4.94 8.86 -7.12
N ALA A 38 -5.14 7.54 -7.03
CA ALA A 38 -4.50 6.61 -7.93
C ALA A 38 -4.95 7.04 -9.32
N ASN A 39 -4.10 7.78 -10.03
CA ASN A 39 -4.33 8.13 -11.42
C ASN A 39 -4.28 6.82 -12.22
N PRO A 40 -5.40 6.30 -12.76
CA PRO A 40 -5.32 5.15 -13.63
C PRO A 40 -4.74 5.66 -14.96
N VAL A 41 -3.43 5.50 -15.14
CA VAL A 41 -2.84 5.61 -16.47
C VAL A 41 -3.53 4.54 -17.34
N PRO A 42 -4.18 4.91 -18.46
CA PRO A 42 -4.85 3.94 -19.30
C PRO A 42 -3.83 2.91 -19.80
N LEU A 43 -4.09 1.66 -19.46
CA LEU A 43 -3.31 0.50 -19.86
C LEU A 43 -3.32 0.42 -21.39
N ALA A 44 -2.19 0.74 -22.02
CA ALA A 44 -1.92 0.19 -23.34
C ALA A 44 -1.91 -1.34 -23.15
N PRO A 45 -2.70 -2.12 -23.92
CA PRO A 45 -2.85 -3.57 -23.72
C PRO A 45 -1.58 -4.38 -24.04
N ASP A 46 -0.44 -3.70 -24.26
CA ASP A 46 0.87 -4.26 -24.56
C ASP A 46 2.00 -3.56 -23.76
N ALA A 47 1.67 -2.65 -22.84
CA ALA A 47 2.70 -2.01 -22.01
C ALA A 47 3.11 -2.95 -20.88
N ALA A 48 4.34 -3.43 -20.93
CA ALA A 48 5.00 -4.13 -19.84
C ALA A 48 4.86 -3.35 -18.52
N PHE A 49 4.62 -4.07 -17.41
CA PHE A 49 4.42 -3.45 -16.11
C PHE A 49 5.67 -2.67 -15.66
N ASP A 50 5.53 -1.37 -15.39
CA ASP A 50 6.64 -0.51 -14.93
C ASP A 50 6.64 -0.40 -13.40
N PRO A 51 7.52 -1.11 -12.67
CA PRO A 51 7.53 -1.08 -11.21
C PRO A 51 7.95 0.29 -10.63
N GLY A 52 8.58 1.14 -11.44
CA GLY A 52 8.97 2.51 -11.08
C GLY A 52 7.77 3.46 -10.92
N ALA A 53 6.73 3.28 -11.74
CA ALA A 53 5.47 4.03 -11.70
C ALA A 53 4.53 3.55 -10.58
N HIS A 54 4.75 2.36 -10.02
CA HIS A 54 3.96 1.79 -8.93
C HIS A 54 4.65 1.90 -7.57
N ASP A 55 3.87 1.89 -6.48
CA ASP A 55 4.41 1.76 -5.13
C ASP A 55 4.78 0.30 -4.81
N VAL A 56 5.60 0.06 -3.77
CA VAL A 56 6.03 -1.30 -3.36
C VAL A 56 4.84 -2.24 -3.22
N HIS A 57 3.76 -1.77 -2.60
CA HIS A 57 2.55 -2.58 -2.43
C HIS A 57 1.87 -2.93 -3.76
N GLY A 58 1.88 -2.00 -4.73
CA GLY A 58 1.34 -2.25 -6.07
C GLY A 58 2.19 -3.23 -6.87
N VAL A 59 3.52 -3.13 -6.75
CA VAL A 59 4.45 -4.10 -7.36
C VAL A 59 4.26 -5.49 -6.75
N LEU A 60 4.19 -5.61 -5.43
CA LEU A 60 3.95 -6.89 -4.75
C LEU A 60 2.61 -7.52 -5.14
N ALA A 61 1.55 -6.71 -5.27
CA ALA A 61 0.25 -7.20 -5.72
C ALA A 61 0.30 -7.72 -7.16
N HIS A 62 1.03 -7.05 -8.06
CA HIS A 62 1.22 -7.51 -9.43
C HIS A 62 2.05 -8.81 -9.47
N LEU A 63 3.18 -8.87 -8.74
CA LEU A 63 4.00 -10.08 -8.63
C LEU A 63 3.23 -11.26 -8.01
N ALA A 64 2.20 -11.00 -7.23
CA ALA A 64 1.33 -12.03 -6.66
C ALA A 64 0.39 -12.68 -7.70
N ASP A 65 0.25 -12.15 -8.90
CA ASP A 65 -0.53 -12.77 -9.98
C ASP A 65 0.33 -13.09 -11.20
N ALA A 66 1.48 -12.41 -11.35
CA ALA A 66 2.38 -12.55 -12.48
C ALA A 66 3.04 -13.93 -12.59
N ASP A 67 3.24 -14.36 -13.83
CA ASP A 67 4.05 -15.51 -14.22
C ASP A 67 5.53 -15.33 -13.81
N PRO A 68 6.31 -16.43 -13.70
CA PRO A 68 7.74 -16.35 -13.38
C PRO A 68 8.55 -15.51 -14.38
N ALA A 69 8.17 -15.53 -15.67
CA ALA A 69 8.84 -14.73 -16.70
C ALA A 69 8.60 -13.23 -16.52
N GLU A 70 7.38 -12.83 -16.18
CA GLU A 70 7.03 -11.43 -15.91
C GLU A 70 7.61 -10.98 -14.56
N THR A 71 7.56 -11.85 -13.55
CA THR A 71 8.18 -11.60 -12.25
C THR A 71 9.68 -11.31 -12.38
N ALA A 72 10.40 -12.09 -13.19
CA ALA A 72 11.81 -11.84 -13.47
C ALA A 72 12.05 -10.49 -14.16
N ARG A 73 11.22 -10.13 -15.15
CA ARG A 73 11.29 -8.84 -15.87
C ARG A 73 11.08 -7.67 -14.93
N VAL A 74 10.03 -7.73 -14.12
CA VAL A 74 9.64 -6.67 -13.19
C VAL A 74 10.68 -6.50 -12.07
N LEU A 75 11.21 -7.60 -11.53
CA LEU A 75 12.28 -7.52 -10.53
C LEU A 75 13.59 -6.96 -11.10
N ASP A 76 13.89 -7.25 -12.37
CA ASP A 76 15.05 -6.67 -13.04
C ASP A 76 14.86 -5.17 -13.34
N ALA A 77 13.67 -4.78 -13.80
CA ALA A 77 13.30 -3.38 -13.98
C ALA A 77 13.35 -2.59 -12.65
N GLU A 78 12.92 -3.20 -11.54
CA GLU A 78 13.02 -2.56 -10.22
C GLU A 78 14.47 -2.42 -9.74
N ALA A 79 15.33 -3.42 -10.02
CA ALA A 79 16.76 -3.35 -9.70
C ALA A 79 17.50 -2.27 -10.50
N ASN A 80 17.12 -2.06 -11.76
CA ASN A 80 17.66 -0.99 -12.61
C ASN A 80 17.01 0.38 -12.37
N GLY A 81 15.82 0.41 -11.77
CA GLY A 81 15.05 1.62 -11.50
C GLY A 81 15.29 2.18 -10.10
N LYS A 82 14.27 2.10 -9.23
CA LYS A 82 14.32 2.67 -7.87
C LYS A 82 15.16 1.84 -6.89
N GLY A 83 15.49 0.58 -7.21
CA GLY A 83 16.35 -0.26 -6.39
C GLY A 83 15.87 -0.41 -4.95
N ARG A 84 14.55 -0.58 -4.75
CA ARG A 84 13.97 -0.62 -3.41
C ARG A 84 14.47 -1.86 -2.67
N LYS A 85 15.22 -1.65 -1.58
CA LYS A 85 15.84 -2.72 -0.79
C LYS A 85 14.89 -3.87 -0.46
N THR A 86 13.64 -3.59 -0.10
CA THR A 86 12.64 -4.63 0.21
C THR A 86 12.35 -5.59 -0.93
N LEU A 87 12.35 -5.11 -2.18
CA LEU A 87 12.10 -5.94 -3.36
C LEU A 87 13.37 -6.63 -3.83
N THR A 88 14.52 -5.95 -3.73
CA THR A 88 15.81 -6.53 -4.11
C THR A 88 16.26 -7.64 -3.16
N ASP A 89 16.05 -7.46 -1.85
CA ASP A 89 16.41 -8.46 -0.82
C ASP A 89 15.57 -9.73 -0.94
N ARG A 90 14.32 -9.59 -1.38
CA ARG A 90 13.36 -10.69 -1.56
C ARG A 90 13.24 -11.16 -3.01
N ARG A 91 14.17 -10.76 -3.89
CA ARG A 91 14.11 -11.06 -5.34
C ARG A 91 14.03 -12.57 -5.58
N ASP A 92 14.92 -13.33 -4.96
CA ASP A 92 14.96 -14.79 -5.11
C ASP A 92 13.72 -15.47 -4.51
N GLU A 93 13.24 -15.00 -3.35
CA GLU A 93 12.01 -15.49 -2.70
C GLU A 93 10.79 -15.29 -3.61
N LEU A 94 10.63 -14.10 -4.20
CA LEU A 94 9.51 -13.75 -5.07
C LEU A 94 9.54 -14.53 -6.39
N LEU A 95 10.74 -14.74 -6.95
CA LEU A 95 10.90 -15.53 -8.17
C LEU A 95 10.59 -17.01 -7.93
N ALA A 96 11.09 -17.58 -6.83
CA ALA A 96 10.80 -18.96 -6.44
C ALA A 96 9.30 -19.17 -6.21
N ALA A 97 8.63 -18.27 -5.48
CA ALA A 97 7.20 -18.32 -5.26
C ALA A 97 6.38 -18.26 -6.57
N ALA A 98 6.82 -17.46 -7.56
CA ALA A 98 6.18 -17.43 -8.87
C ALA A 98 6.37 -18.75 -9.64
N GLN A 99 7.55 -19.37 -9.54
CA GLN A 99 7.83 -20.67 -10.15
C GLN A 99 7.01 -21.81 -9.51
N GLU A 100 6.93 -21.86 -8.19
CA GLU A 100 6.12 -22.87 -7.47
C GLU A 100 4.63 -22.77 -7.84
N ARG A 101 4.11 -21.57 -8.07
CA ARG A 101 2.73 -21.40 -8.53
C ARG A 101 2.54 -21.84 -9.97
N ALA A 102 3.49 -21.57 -10.86
CA ALA A 102 3.44 -22.04 -12.23
C ALA A 102 3.47 -23.59 -12.29
N ASP A 103 4.24 -24.23 -11.42
CA ASP A 103 4.32 -25.69 -11.30
C ASP A 103 3.03 -26.28 -10.67
N GLY A 104 2.49 -25.63 -9.63
CA GLY A 104 1.26 -26.06 -8.94
C GLY A 104 -0.04 -25.79 -9.69
N ALA A 105 -0.08 -24.83 -10.63
CA ALA A 105 -1.23 -24.58 -11.50
C ALA A 105 -1.35 -25.60 -12.66
N GLY A 106 -0.31 -26.43 -12.85
CA GLY A 106 -0.26 -27.45 -13.90
C GLY A 106 -0.67 -28.87 -13.48
N ALA A 107 -1.16 -29.06 -12.24
CA ALA A 107 -1.53 -30.37 -11.67
C ALA A 107 -3.05 -30.59 -11.58
#